data_AF-A0A942UYY3-F1
#
_entry.id   AF-A0A942UYY3-F1
#
_cell.length_a   1.000
_cell.length_b   1.000
_cell.length_c   1.000
_cell.angle_alpha   90.00
_cell.angle_beta   90.00
_cell.angle_gamma   90.00
#
_symmetry.space_group_name_H-M   'P 1'
#
loop_
_entity.id
_entity.type
_entity.pdbx_description
1 polymer ?
#
loop_
_entity_poly.entity_id
_entity_poly.type
_entity_poly.pdbx_seq_one_letter_code
_entity_poly.pdbx_strand_id
1 'polypeptide(L)'
;MNYRKIANIALKIISINVFVRMTLYLPGVIQSLLRNDPSMPDPGLEVVAYTMPIIILFVLSLLIWIFSDKISNMMVKEDKEEYTINIDYNKVQQVAFSTLGVYLIGISLPTLITTVFRIYQVPSTGMGLTRNISMYYTMLISDITRVIFGIILVFGGKGLSNIINKVRKLD
;
A
#
# COMPACT_ATOMS: atom_id res chain seq x y z
N MET A 1 8.50 4.80 -29.33
CA MET A 1 7.49 4.47 -28.29
C MET A 1 7.92 5.08 -26.97
N ASN A 2 7.05 5.80 -26.24
CA ASN A 2 7.48 6.53 -25.04
C ASN A 2 7.56 5.59 -23.81
N TYR A 3 8.48 4.62 -23.87
CA TYR A 3 8.76 3.65 -22.81
C TYR A 3 9.04 4.34 -21.47
N ARG A 4 9.60 5.56 -21.50
CA ARG A 4 9.81 6.41 -20.33
C ARG A 4 8.50 6.74 -19.60
N LYS A 5 7.44 7.13 -20.32
CA LYS A 5 6.12 7.38 -19.70
C LYS A 5 5.53 6.11 -19.09
N ILE A 6 5.71 4.95 -19.73
CA ILE A 6 5.26 3.67 -19.18
C ILE A 6 6.04 3.33 -17.91
N ALA A 7 7.37 3.49 -17.92
CA ALA A 7 8.22 3.30 -16.75
C ALA A 7 7.83 4.23 -15.60
N ASN A 8 7.49 5.50 -15.88
CA ASN A 8 6.98 6.43 -14.88
C ASN A 8 5.69 5.94 -14.23
N ILE A 9 4.72 5.47 -15.03
CA ILE A 9 3.47 4.90 -14.53
C ILE A 9 3.75 3.68 -13.66
N ALA A 10 4.65 2.79 -14.09
CA ALA A 10 5.05 1.61 -13.32
C ALA A 10 5.67 1.98 -11.97
N LEU A 11 6.55 2.99 -11.92
CA LEU A 11 7.15 3.47 -10.68
C LEU A 11 6.09 4.04 -9.72
N LYS A 12 5.10 4.76 -10.23
CA LYS A 12 3.97 5.27 -9.42
C LYS A 12 3.13 4.13 -8.84
N ILE A 13 2.90 3.07 -9.61
CA ILE A 13 2.20 1.86 -9.12
C ILE A 13 3.01 1.18 -8.02
N ILE A 14 4.33 1.05 -8.19
CA ILE A 14 5.23 0.50 -7.18
C ILE A 14 5.16 1.34 -5.90
N SER A 15 5.23 2.67 -6.01
CA SER A 15 5.09 3.58 -4.88
C SER A 15 3.78 3.38 -4.12
N ILE A 16 2.64 3.26 -4.82
CA ILE A 16 1.34 2.97 -4.19
C ILE A 16 1.37 1.60 -3.51
N ASN A 17 1.95 0.58 -4.13
CA ASN A 17 2.04 -0.74 -3.50
C ASN A 17 2.88 -0.70 -2.21
N VAL A 18 4.02 0.00 -2.24
CA VAL A 18 4.89 0.22 -1.06
C VAL A 18 4.14 0.98 0.03
N PHE A 19 3.35 2.00 -0.35
CA PHE A 19 2.50 2.73 0.58
C PHE A 19 1.47 1.83 1.24
N VAL A 20 0.72 1.04 0.45
CA VAL A 20 -0.28 0.11 0.97
C VAL A 20 0.36 -0.97 1.85
N ARG A 21 1.59 -1.39 1.57
CA ARG A 21 2.32 -2.33 2.43
C ARG A 21 2.58 -1.80 3.84
N MET A 22 2.63 -0.47 4.04
CA MET A 22 2.81 0.08 5.39
C MET A 22 1.65 -0.28 6.32
N THR A 23 0.44 -0.53 5.78
CA THR A 23 -0.73 -0.91 6.60
C THR A 23 -0.56 -2.26 7.29
N LEU A 24 0.36 -3.11 6.81
CA LEU A 24 0.72 -4.37 7.47
C LEU A 24 1.37 -4.19 8.83
N TYR A 25 2.01 -3.04 9.07
CA TYR A 25 2.75 -2.77 10.29
C TYR A 25 1.91 -1.99 11.31
N LEU A 26 0.81 -1.35 10.87
CA LEU A 26 -0.15 -0.69 11.77
C LEU A 26 -0.61 -1.61 12.91
N PRO A 27 -0.90 -2.91 12.66
CA PRO A 27 -1.23 -3.83 13.73
C PRO A 27 -0.21 -3.94 14.84
N GLY A 28 1.07 -4.04 14.48
CA GLY A 28 2.16 -4.13 15.46
C GLY A 28 2.26 -2.86 16.31
N VAL A 29 2.13 -1.69 15.68
CA VAL A 29 2.17 -0.41 16.41
C VAL A 29 0.99 -0.29 17.38
N ILE A 30 -0.24 -0.54 16.94
CA ILE A 30 -1.41 -0.48 17.81
C ILE A 30 -1.27 -1.46 18.96
N GLN A 31 -0.84 -2.70 18.69
CA GLN A 31 -0.63 -3.70 19.73
C GLN A 31 0.45 -3.27 20.73
N SER A 32 1.57 -2.72 20.26
CA SER A 32 2.65 -2.24 21.14
C SER A 32 2.20 -1.10 22.05
N LEU A 33 1.35 -0.20 21.55
CA LEU A 33 0.81 0.93 22.34
C LEU A 33 -0.24 0.50 23.37
N LEU A 34 -1.01 -0.55 23.07
CA LEU A 34 -2.03 -1.09 23.98
C LEU A 34 -1.45 -2.05 25.03
N ARG A 35 -0.18 -2.45 24.88
CA ARG A 35 0.46 -3.46 25.72
C ARG A 35 1.07 -2.82 26.97
N ASN A 36 0.37 -2.94 28.10
CA ASN A 36 0.88 -2.61 29.42
C ASN A 36 1.40 -3.88 30.12
N ASP A 37 2.55 -4.38 29.68
CA ASP A 37 3.22 -5.53 30.31
C ASP A 37 4.43 -5.06 31.14
N PRO A 38 4.33 -4.99 32.48
CA PRO A 38 5.41 -4.50 33.34
C PRO A 38 6.64 -5.44 33.37
N SER A 39 6.54 -6.64 32.78
CA SER A 39 7.66 -7.57 32.66
C SER A 39 8.58 -7.27 31.46
N MET A 40 8.21 -6.34 30.58
CA MET A 40 9.06 -5.98 29.43
C MET A 40 10.16 -4.99 29.81
N PRO A 41 11.43 -5.29 29.49
CA PRO A 41 12.59 -4.51 29.96
C PRO A 41 12.70 -3.11 29.33
N ASP A 42 12.04 -2.86 28.18
CA ASP A 42 11.98 -1.52 27.58
C ASP A 42 10.79 -1.40 26.59
N PRO A 43 9.64 -0.82 27.00
CA PRO A 43 8.49 -0.61 26.11
C PRO A 43 8.79 0.38 24.97
N GLY A 44 9.80 1.26 25.10
CA GLY A 44 10.17 2.21 24.06
C GLY A 44 10.78 1.52 22.83
N LEU A 45 11.60 0.49 23.06
CA LEU A 45 12.28 -0.23 21.98
C LEU A 45 11.30 -1.03 21.11
N GLU A 46 10.23 -1.58 21.70
CA GLU A 46 9.17 -2.28 20.95
C GLU A 46 8.39 -1.32 20.04
N VAL A 47 8.00 -0.15 20.56
CA VAL A 47 7.30 0.87 19.76
C VAL A 47 8.17 1.34 18.59
N VAL A 48 9.47 1.56 18.82
CA VAL A 48 10.42 1.91 17.75
C VAL A 48 10.53 0.81 16.71
N ALA A 49 10.63 -0.46 17.14
CA ALA A 49 10.74 -1.60 16.24
C ALA A 49 9.53 -1.73 15.28
N TYR A 50 8.31 -1.43 15.75
CA TYR A 50 7.11 -1.47 14.91
C TYR A 50 6.87 -0.19 14.10
N THR A 51 7.28 0.97 14.62
CA THR A 51 7.06 2.26 13.95
C THR A 51 8.09 2.53 12.86
N MET A 52 9.34 2.10 13.05
CA MET A 52 10.44 2.37 12.11
C MET A 52 10.16 1.85 10.69
N PRO A 53 9.65 0.61 10.48
CA PRO A 53 9.27 0.14 9.15
C PRO A 53 8.20 1.00 8.47
N ILE A 54 7.24 1.55 9.22
CA ILE A 54 6.20 2.43 8.67
C ILE A 54 6.83 3.70 8.12
N ILE A 55 7.69 4.35 8.91
CA ILE A 55 8.39 5.58 8.49
C ILE A 55 9.23 5.31 7.25
N ILE A 56 10.02 4.22 7.25
CA ILE A 56 10.86 3.85 6.10
C ILE A 56 10.01 3.62 4.85
N LEU A 57 8.94 2.83 4.93
CA LEU A 57 8.06 2.54 3.79
C LEU A 57 7.33 3.79 3.29
N PHE A 58 6.89 4.65 4.21
CA PHE A 58 6.25 5.92 3.86
C PHE A 58 7.20 6.85 3.10
N VAL A 59 8.41 7.06 3.64
CA VAL A 59 9.44 7.88 3.00
C VAL A 59 9.84 7.28 1.65
N LEU A 60 10.08 5.97 1.58
CA LEU A 60 10.43 5.28 0.35
C LEU A 60 9.34 5.41 -0.72
N SER A 61 8.08 5.23 -0.33
CA SER A 61 6.94 5.40 -1.23
C SER A 61 6.88 6.83 -1.79
N LEU A 62 7.03 7.85 -0.94
CA LEU A 62 7.05 9.25 -1.37
C LEU A 62 8.22 9.56 -2.29
N LEU A 63 9.43 9.08 -1.96
CA LEU A 63 10.61 9.27 -2.80
C LEU A 63 10.42 8.66 -4.19
N ILE A 64 9.91 7.42 -4.27
CA ILE A 64 9.63 6.77 -5.56
C ILE A 64 8.58 7.57 -6.34
N TRP A 65 7.54 8.07 -5.67
CA TRP A 65 6.48 8.86 -6.31
C TRP A 65 7.03 10.16 -6.91
N ILE A 66 7.70 10.96 -6.09
CA ILE A 66 8.21 12.30 -6.44
C ILE A 66 9.31 12.17 -7.50
N PHE A 67 10.24 11.23 -7.34
CA PHE A 67 11.35 11.05 -8.27
C PHE A 67 11.03 10.10 -9.43
N SER A 68 9.78 9.67 -9.60
CA SER A 68 9.37 8.74 -10.66
C SER A 68 9.78 9.20 -12.06
N ASP A 69 9.71 10.50 -12.36
CA ASP A 69 10.14 11.05 -13.66
C ASP A 69 11.66 10.91 -13.83
N LYS A 70 12.46 11.30 -12.82
CA LYS A 70 13.93 11.21 -12.87
C LYS A 70 14.41 9.75 -12.98
N ILE A 71 13.81 8.85 -12.20
CA ILE A 71 14.13 7.42 -12.24
C ILE A 71 13.77 6.85 -13.61
N SER A 72 12.60 7.20 -14.16
CA SER A 72 12.19 6.74 -15.50
C SER A 72 13.13 7.22 -16.61
N ASN A 73 13.67 8.44 -16.50
CA ASN A 73 14.66 8.98 -17.44
C ASN A 73 15.99 8.21 -17.38
N MET A 74 16.37 7.75 -16.18
CA MET A 74 17.59 6.97 -15.99
C MET A 74 17.44 5.52 -16.48
N MET A 75 16.24 4.95 -16.36
CA MET A 75 15.95 3.56 -16.78
C MET A 75 15.86 3.39 -18.29
N VAL A 76 15.35 4.40 -19.01
CA VAL A 76 15.07 4.31 -20.45
C VAL A 76 15.91 5.36 -21.18
N LYS A 77 16.95 4.91 -21.88
CA LYS A 77 17.69 5.75 -22.84
C LYS A 77 16.79 6.05 -24.04
N GLU A 78 16.80 7.29 -24.52
CA GLU A 78 16.03 7.69 -25.70
C GLU A 78 16.53 6.94 -26.93
N ASP A 79 15.70 6.06 -27.48
CA ASP A 79 15.86 5.57 -28.84
C ASP A 79 15.32 6.62 -29.81
N LYS A 80 16.13 6.97 -30.82
CA LYS A 80 15.89 8.05 -31.79
C LYS A 80 14.71 7.80 -32.74
N GLU A 81 14.07 6.63 -32.67
CA GLU A 81 12.93 6.29 -33.53
C GLU A 81 11.60 6.52 -32.82
N GLU A 82 11.14 7.76 -32.89
CA GLU A 82 9.79 8.14 -32.46
C GLU A 82 8.74 7.70 -33.49
N TYR A 83 8.33 6.44 -33.41
CA TYR A 83 7.01 6.07 -33.94
C TYR A 83 5.93 6.81 -33.12
N THR A 84 5.27 7.78 -33.74
CA THR A 84 4.22 8.63 -33.17
C THR A 84 2.89 7.88 -33.07
N ILE A 85 2.83 6.88 -32.21
CA ILE A 85 1.56 6.29 -31.80
C ILE A 85 0.90 7.24 -30.79
N ASN A 86 -0.27 7.77 -31.13
CA ASN A 86 -1.05 8.63 -30.24
C ASN A 86 -1.71 7.81 -29.12
N ILE A 87 -0.95 7.54 -28.05
CA ILE A 87 -1.43 6.84 -26.86
C ILE A 87 -1.85 7.87 -25.80
N ASP A 88 -3.08 7.73 -25.31
CA ASP A 88 -3.58 8.50 -24.16
C ASP A 88 -3.04 7.90 -22.85
N TYR A 89 -1.91 8.44 -22.38
CA TYR A 89 -1.26 7.99 -21.15
C TYR A 89 -2.12 8.18 -19.89
N ASN A 90 -3.11 9.07 -19.90
CA ASN A 90 -4.03 9.18 -18.77
C ASN A 90 -4.89 7.93 -18.66
N LYS A 91 -5.39 7.41 -19.79
CA LYS A 91 -6.14 6.15 -19.82
C LYS A 91 -5.27 4.97 -19.40
N VAL A 92 -4.02 4.92 -19.84
CA VAL A 92 -3.07 3.87 -19.41
C VAL A 92 -2.86 3.90 -17.89
N GLN A 93 -2.64 5.09 -17.33
CA GLN A 93 -2.47 5.26 -15.89
C GLN A 93 -3.74 4.88 -15.12
N GLN A 94 -4.92 5.25 -15.62
CA GLN A 94 -6.22 4.87 -15.03
C GLN A 94 -6.38 3.36 -14.99
N VAL A 95 -6.15 2.68 -16.12
CA VAL A 95 -6.21 1.22 -16.20
C VAL A 95 -5.25 0.59 -15.21
N ALA A 96 -4.01 1.07 -15.16
CA ALA A 96 -2.99 0.49 -14.31
C ALA A 96 -3.27 0.67 -12.80
N PHE A 97 -3.84 1.81 -12.38
CA PHE A 97 -4.34 2.00 -11.02
C PHE A 97 -5.53 1.10 -10.71
N SER A 98 -6.48 0.96 -11.63
CA SER A 98 -7.61 0.04 -11.44
C SER A 98 -7.14 -1.41 -11.33
N THR A 99 -6.16 -1.84 -12.14
CA THR A 99 -5.56 -3.17 -12.06
C THR A 99 -4.90 -3.41 -10.70
N LEU A 100 -4.13 -2.43 -10.20
CA LEU A 100 -3.54 -2.50 -8.86
C LEU A 100 -4.63 -2.60 -7.77
N GLY A 101 -5.72 -1.84 -7.92
CA GLY A 101 -6.85 -1.89 -7.00
C GLY A 101 -7.52 -3.26 -6.95
N VAL A 102 -7.79 -3.86 -8.11
CA VAL A 102 -8.34 -5.23 -8.21
C VAL A 102 -7.37 -6.24 -7.58
N TYR A 103 -6.06 -6.11 -7.86
CA TYR A 103 -5.05 -6.96 -7.25
C TYR A 103 -5.08 -6.89 -5.72
N LEU A 104 -5.16 -5.68 -5.14
CA LEU A 104 -5.23 -5.49 -3.68
C LEU A 104 -6.50 -6.10 -3.07
N ILE A 105 -7.65 -5.96 -3.73
CA ILE A 105 -8.90 -6.60 -3.29
C ILE A 105 -8.76 -8.12 -3.35
N GLY A 106 -8.23 -8.65 -4.46
CA GLY A 106 -8.07 -10.08 -4.69
C GLY A 106 -7.17 -10.77 -3.65
N ILE A 107 -6.10 -10.12 -3.21
CA ILE A 107 -5.23 -10.67 -2.16
C ILE A 107 -5.82 -10.48 -0.75
N SER A 108 -6.63 -9.45 -0.51
CA SER A 108 -7.12 -9.10 0.84
C SER A 108 -8.44 -9.80 1.20
N LEU A 109 -9.25 -10.18 0.21
CA LEU A 109 -10.51 -10.89 0.46
C LEU A 109 -10.29 -12.27 1.11
N PRO A 110 -9.40 -13.15 0.61
CA PRO A 110 -9.15 -14.43 1.26
C PRO A 110 -8.61 -14.26 2.68
N THR A 111 -7.68 -13.31 2.90
CA THR A 111 -7.12 -13.06 4.24
C THR A 111 -8.20 -12.59 5.19
N LEU A 112 -9.06 -11.65 4.77
CA LEU A 112 -10.18 -11.16 5.56
C LEU A 112 -11.12 -12.30 5.97
N ILE A 113 -11.50 -13.17 5.04
CA ILE A 113 -12.35 -14.33 5.33
C ILE A 113 -11.67 -15.24 6.37
N THR A 114 -10.40 -15.59 6.17
CA THR A 114 -9.68 -16.44 7.13
C THR A 114 -9.53 -15.81 8.51
N THR A 115 -9.32 -14.49 8.58
CA THR A 115 -9.22 -13.75 9.83
C THR A 115 -10.55 -13.77 10.59
N VAL A 116 -11.69 -13.57 9.89
CA VAL A 116 -13.03 -13.66 10.48
C VAL A 116 -13.31 -15.06 11.04
N PHE A 117 -12.99 -16.11 10.27
CA PHE A 117 -13.15 -17.49 10.75
C PHE A 117 -12.30 -17.78 11.99
N ARG A 118 -11.06 -17.29 12.04
CA ARG A 118 -10.18 -17.44 13.21
C ARG A 118 -10.77 -16.75 14.44
N ILE A 119 -11.26 -15.52 14.31
CA ILE A 119 -11.91 -14.80 15.42
C ILE A 119 -13.09 -15.60 15.97
N TYR A 120 -13.90 -16.22 15.10
CA TYR A 120 -15.04 -17.03 15.51
C TYR A 120 -14.66 -18.34 16.22
N GLN A 121 -13.53 -18.95 15.86
CA GLN A 121 -13.07 -20.22 16.44
C GLN A 121 -12.23 -20.06 17.72
N VAL A 122 -11.66 -18.89 18.00
CA VAL A 122 -10.85 -18.66 19.21
C VAL A 122 -11.61 -18.97 20.51
N PRO A 123 -12.87 -18.55 20.69
CA PRO A 123 -13.62 -18.83 21.93
C PRO A 123 -13.88 -20.32 22.21
N SER A 124 -13.93 -21.18 21.18
CA SER A 124 -14.28 -22.59 21.34
C SER A 124 -13.11 -23.50 21.73
N THR A 125 -11.87 -23.01 21.70
CA THR A 125 -10.67 -23.83 21.92
C THR A 125 -10.07 -23.71 23.33
N GLY A 126 -10.61 -22.86 24.21
CA GLY A 126 -10.17 -22.71 25.61
C GLY A 126 -8.74 -22.18 25.80
N MET A 127 -7.99 -21.91 24.73
CA MET A 127 -6.62 -21.39 24.78
C MET A 127 -6.61 -19.86 24.89
N GLY A 128 -6.17 -19.33 26.05
CA GLY A 128 -5.60 -17.98 26.20
C GLY A 128 -6.42 -16.84 25.53
N LEU A 129 -7.67 -16.69 25.98
CA LEU A 129 -8.73 -15.87 25.37
C LEU A 129 -8.40 -14.39 25.09
N THR A 130 -7.40 -13.78 25.74
CA THR A 130 -7.21 -12.31 25.66
C THR A 130 -6.10 -11.88 24.72
N ARG A 131 -4.98 -12.60 24.63
CA ARG A 131 -3.81 -12.15 23.85
C ARG A 131 -3.96 -12.42 22.36
N ASN A 132 -4.41 -13.62 21.99
CA ASN A 132 -4.53 -14.02 20.58
C ASN A 132 -5.66 -13.27 19.86
N ILE A 133 -6.73 -12.88 20.56
CA ILE A 133 -7.88 -12.24 19.92
C ILE A 133 -7.57 -10.81 19.46
N SER A 134 -6.79 -10.05 20.25
CA SER A 134 -6.34 -8.71 19.87
C SER A 134 -5.56 -8.69 18.56
N MET A 135 -4.68 -9.68 18.35
CA MET A 135 -3.91 -9.84 17.11
C MET A 135 -4.82 -10.04 15.90
N TYR A 136 -5.87 -10.88 16.02
CA TYR A 136 -6.80 -11.11 14.92
C TYR A 136 -7.66 -9.89 14.61
N TYR A 137 -8.13 -9.13 15.61
CA TYR A 137 -8.83 -7.86 15.35
C TYR A 137 -7.95 -6.86 14.61
N THR A 138 -6.67 -6.81 14.94
CA THR A 138 -5.78 -5.85 14.31
C THR A 138 -5.40 -6.27 12.90
N MET A 139 -5.24 -7.58 12.64
CA MET A 139 -5.16 -8.12 11.28
C MET A 139 -6.42 -7.79 10.45
N LEU A 140 -7.60 -7.90 11.05
CA LEU A 140 -8.87 -7.56 10.40
C LEU A 140 -8.91 -6.10 9.97
N ILE A 141 -8.46 -5.17 10.82
CA ILE A 141 -8.35 -3.74 10.47
C ILE A 141 -7.39 -3.55 9.29
N SER A 142 -6.23 -4.21 9.30
CA SER A 142 -5.28 -4.15 8.18
C SER A 142 -5.92 -4.65 6.87
N ASP A 143 -6.59 -5.79 6.89
CA ASP A 143 -7.27 -6.34 5.70
C ASP A 143 -8.39 -5.41 5.20
N ILE A 144 -9.19 -4.85 6.09
CA ILE A 144 -10.23 -3.87 5.75
C ILE A 144 -9.63 -2.63 5.10
N THR A 145 -8.55 -2.06 5.66
CA THR A 145 -7.90 -0.88 5.08
C THR A 145 -7.38 -1.16 3.67
N ARG A 146 -6.82 -2.34 3.42
CA ARG A 146 -6.36 -2.74 2.07
C ARG A 146 -7.50 -2.88 1.08
N VAL A 147 -8.62 -3.46 1.50
CA VAL A 147 -9.84 -3.54 0.66
C VAL A 147 -10.32 -2.13 0.33
N ILE A 148 -10.38 -1.23 1.31
CA ILE A 148 -10.75 0.18 1.10
C ILE A 148 -9.81 0.84 0.09
N PHE A 149 -8.49 0.71 0.25
CA PHE A 149 -7.52 1.24 -0.73
C PHE A 149 -7.70 0.63 -2.11
N GLY A 150 -7.96 -0.68 -2.19
CA GLY A 150 -8.23 -1.37 -3.44
C GLY A 150 -9.46 -0.79 -4.14
N ILE A 151 -10.57 -0.61 -3.41
CA ILE A 151 -11.81 0.00 -3.91
C ILE A 151 -11.54 1.44 -4.39
N ILE A 152 -10.84 2.24 -3.58
CA ILE A 152 -10.45 3.62 -3.94
C ILE A 152 -9.63 3.62 -5.23
N LEU A 153 -8.73 2.68 -5.46
CA LEU A 153 -7.94 2.62 -6.70
C LEU A 153 -8.77 2.16 -7.91
N VAL A 154 -9.67 1.20 -7.72
CA VAL A 154 -10.58 0.72 -8.79
C VAL A 154 -11.47 1.85 -9.29
N PHE A 155 -12.17 2.54 -8.39
CA PHE A 155 -13.16 3.56 -8.75
C PHE A 155 -12.55 4.96 -8.87
N GLY A 156 -11.48 5.22 -8.11
CA GLY A 156 -10.78 6.50 -8.08
C GLY A 156 -9.81 6.70 -9.23
N GLY A 157 -9.62 5.76 -10.15
CA GLY A 157 -8.75 5.94 -11.33
C GLY A 157 -9.01 7.27 -12.06
N LYS A 158 -10.29 7.66 -12.25
CA LYS A 158 -10.67 8.96 -12.84
C LYS A 158 -10.40 10.16 -11.91
N GLY A 159 -10.53 10.00 -10.60
CA GLY A 159 -10.31 11.05 -9.60
C GLY A 159 -8.83 11.30 -9.30
N LEU A 160 -8.04 10.25 -9.06
CA LEU A 160 -6.60 10.34 -8.81
C LEU A 160 -5.84 10.88 -10.02
N SER A 161 -6.18 10.43 -11.24
CA SER A 161 -5.56 10.98 -12.45
C SER A 161 -5.81 12.48 -12.60
N ASN A 162 -7.00 12.97 -12.22
CA ASN A 162 -7.30 14.40 -12.20
C ASN A 162 -6.53 15.17 -11.12
N ILE A 163 -6.34 14.61 -9.92
CA ILE A 163 -5.52 15.24 -8.87
C ILE A 163 -4.06 15.35 -9.30
N ILE A 164 -3.51 14.27 -9.86
CA ILE A 164 -2.13 14.23 -10.35
C ILE A 164 -1.92 15.25 -11.49
N ASN A 165 -2.89 15.34 -12.41
CA ASN A 165 -2.85 16.33 -13.49
C ASN A 165 -2.98 17.77 -12.99
N LYS A 166 -3.64 18.02 -11.85
CA LYS A 166 -3.67 19.35 -11.22
C LYS A 166 -2.34 19.69 -10.56
N VAL A 167 -1.73 18.75 -9.83
CA VAL A 167 -0.43 18.96 -9.18
C VAL A 167 0.66 19.20 -10.23
N ARG A 168 0.67 18.45 -11.33
CA ARG A 168 1.64 18.63 -12.42
C ARG A 168 1.50 19.96 -13.18
N LYS A 169 0.35 20.64 -13.08
CA LYS A 169 0.14 21.96 -13.70
C LYS A 169 0.57 23.11 -12.78
N LEU A 170 0.92 22.83 -11.53
CA LEU A 170 1.41 23.80 -10.56
C LEU A 170 2.95 23.87 -10.52
N ASP A 171 3.63 22.86 -11.08
CA ASP A 171 5.06 22.88 -11.45
C ASP A 171 5.23 23.38 -12.90
#